data_AF-A0A3N9VM19-F1
#
_entry.id   AF-A0A3N9VM19-F1
#
_cell.length_a   1.000
_cell.length_b   1.000
_cell.length_c   1.000
_cell.angle_alpha   90.00
_cell.angle_beta   90.00
_cell.angle_gamma   90.00
#
_symmetry.space_group_name_H-M   'P 1'
#
loop_
_entity.id
_entity.type
_entity.pdbx_description
1 polymer ?
#
loop_
_entity_poly.entity_id
_entity_poly.type
_entity_poly.pdbx_seq_one_letter_code
_entity_poly.pdbx_strand_id
1 'polypeptide(L)' 'MIIECPSCHLTGNINSVDVPAEGRNFECPKCKSSFFVAKPPPEADGRHLMSMCP' A
#
# COMPACT_ATOMS: atom_id res chain seq x y z
N MET A 1 -6.21 4.51 1.58
CA MET A 1 -4.99 4.28 0.78
C MET A 1 -5.37 3.92 -0.65
N ILE A 2 -4.58 4.36 -1.63
CA ILE A 2 -4.77 3.95 -3.02
C ILE A 2 -3.93 2.70 -3.25
N ILE A 3 -4.52 1.69 -3.87
CA ILE A 3 -3.84 0.47 -4.29
C ILE A 3 -3.94 0.34 -5.81
N GLU A 4 -2.95 -0.27 -6.43
CA GLU A 4 -2.94 -0.57 -7.86
C GLU A 4 -2.82 -2.07 -8.07
N CYS A 5 -3.64 -2.63 -8.95
CA CYS A 5 -3.51 -4.02 -9.36
C CYS A 5 -2.29 -4.19 -10.30
N PRO A 6 -1.31 -5.04 -9.98
CA PRO A 6 -0.09 -5.18 -10.79
C PRO A 6 -0.32 -5.84 -12.16
N SER A 7 -1.47 -6.52 -12.36
CA SER A 7 -1.77 -7.19 -13.63
C SER A 7 -2.44 -6.28 -14.66
N CYS A 8 -3.30 -5.36 -14.22
CA CYS A 8 -4.12 -4.55 -15.13
C CYS A 8 -4.09 -3.05 -14.82
N HIS A 9 -3.26 -2.65 -13.86
CA HIS A 9 -3.08 -1.28 -13.39
C HIS A 9 -4.38 -0.59 -12.96
N LEU A 10 -5.35 -1.38 -12.50
CA LEU A 10 -6.57 -0.83 -11.93
C LEU A 10 -6.24 -0.23 -10.57
N THR A 11 -6.46 1.08 -10.44
CA THR A 11 -6.37 1.79 -9.18
C THR A 11 -7.69 1.71 -8.41
N GLY A 12 -7.61 1.39 -7.13
CA GLY A 12 -8.73 1.33 -6.20
C GLY A 12 -8.42 2.13 -4.94
N ASN A 13 -9.43 2.81 -4.40
CA ASN A 13 -9.32 3.45 -3.09
C ASN A 13 -9.89 2.50 -2.04
N ILE A 14 -9.07 2.09 -1.09
CA ILE A 14 -9.48 1.23 0.03
C ILE A 14 -9.20 1.92 1.36
N ASN A 15 -10.00 1.58 2.37
CA ASN A 15 -9.75 2.07 3.72
C ASN A 15 -8.54 1.35 4.33
N SER A 16 -7.62 2.13 4.90
CA SER A 16 -6.42 1.61 5.56
C SER A 16 -6.72 0.90 6.89
N VAL A 17 -7.99 0.91 7.32
CA VAL A 17 -8.53 0.20 8.50
C VAL A 17 -8.93 -1.23 8.12
N ASP A 18 -9.34 -1.46 6.87
CA ASP A 18 -9.69 -2.77 6.34
C ASP A 18 -8.47 -3.64 5.97
N VAL A 19 -7.27 -3.03 5.93
CA VAL A 19 -6.00 -3.72 5.67
C VAL A 19 -5.30 -3.98 7.00
N PRO A 20 -5.23 -5.24 7.47
CA PRO A 20 -4.49 -5.59 8.67
C PRO A 20 -2.99 -5.30 8.50
N ALA A 21 -2.27 -5.13 9.62
CA ALA A 21 -0.83 -4.85 9.60
C ALA A 21 -0.03 -5.96 8.89
N GLU A 22 -0.51 -7.21 8.95
CA GLU A 22 0.07 -8.35 8.26
C GLU A 22 -0.10 -8.26 6.74
N GLY A 23 -1.08 -7.48 6.25
CA GLY A 23 -1.51 -7.45 4.86
C GLY A 23 -2.61 -8.47 4.56
N ARG A 24 -3.31 -8.27 3.44
CA ARG A 24 -4.42 -9.13 2.99
C ARG A 24 -4.36 -9.33 1.49
N ASN A 25 -4.79 -10.52 1.04
CA ASN A 25 -5.01 -10.79 -0.38
C ASN A 25 -6.28 -10.09 -0.88
N PHE A 26 -6.14 -9.32 -1.94
CA PHE A 26 -7.22 -8.71 -2.69
C PHE A 26 -7.37 -9.39 -4.05
N GLU A 27 -8.61 -9.54 -4.52
CA GLU A 27 -8.91 -9.96 -5.88
C GLU A 27 -9.31 -8.75 -6.72
N CYS A 28 -8.64 -8.57 -7.86
CA CYS A 28 -8.99 -7.48 -8.77
C CYS A 28 -10.33 -7.78 -9.47
N PRO A 29 -11.34 -6.91 -9.40
CA PRO A 29 -12.62 -7.13 -10.08
C PRO A 29 -12.52 -7.04 -11.62
N LYS A 30 -11.45 -6.42 -12.14
CA LYS A 30 -11.25 -6.22 -13.58
C LYS A 30 -10.59 -7.41 -14.27
N CYS A 31 -9.50 -7.94 -13.71
CA CYS A 31 -8.73 -9.02 -14.30
C CYS A 31 -8.82 -10.34 -13.52
N LYS A 32 -9.50 -10.37 -12.37
CA LYS A 32 -9.59 -11.51 -11.44
C LYS A 32 -8.25 -12.04 -10.93
N SER A 33 -7.18 -11.23 -11.04
CA SER A 33 -5.90 -11.57 -10.41
C SER A 33 -5.96 -11.31 -8.91
N SER A 34 -5.51 -12.30 -8.14
CA SER A 34 -5.28 -12.18 -6.71
C SER A 34 -3.90 -11.55 -6.48
N PHE A 35 -3.83 -10.53 -5.62
CA PHE A 35 -2.57 -9.88 -5.26
C PHE A 35 -2.58 -9.50 -3.79
N PHE A 36 -1.39 -9.48 -3.18
CA PHE A 36 -1.24 -9.19 -1.77
C PHE A 36 -1.06 -7.69 -1.54
N VAL A 37 -1.88 -7.12 -0.67
CA VAL A 37 -1.79 -5.72 -0.24
C VAL A 37 -1.40 -5.71 1.22
N ALA A 38 -0.17 -5.36 1.51
CA ALA A 38 0.26 -5.01 2.85
C ALA A 38 -0.03 -3.53 3.11
N LYS A 39 -0.43 -3.19 4.33
CA LYS A 39 -0.34 -1.81 4.78
C LYS A 39 1.15 -1.46 4.72
N PRO A 40 1.58 -0.42 3.99
CA PRO A 40 2.95 0.03 4.12
C PRO A 40 3.16 0.26 5.62
N PRO A 41 4.28 -0.21 6.22
CA PRO A 41 4.59 0.18 7.59
C PRO A 41 4.41 1.70 7.63
N PRO A 42 3.79 2.27 8.68
CA PRO A 42 3.75 3.71 8.81
C PRO A 42 5.19 4.14 8.59
N GLU A 43 5.45 4.80 7.45
CA GLU A 43 6.80 5.16 7.08
C GLU A 43 7.30 5.92 8.30
N ALA A 44 8.30 5.34 8.96
CA ALA A 44 9.28 6.15 9.66
C ALA A 44 9.62 7.22 8.64
N ASP A 45 9.16 8.44 8.92
CA ASP A 45 9.42 9.65 8.19
C ASP A 45 10.94 9.76 7.98
N GLY A 46 11.42 9.09 6.94
CA GLY A 46 12.82 8.93 6.61
C GLY A 46 13.30 10.11 5.77
N ARG A 47 12.68 11.29 5.95
CA ARG A 47 13.01 12.52 5.23
C ARG A 47 12.87 13.78 6.09
N HIS A 48 13.42 13.76 7.31
CA HIS A 48 14.03 14.98 7.86
C HIS A 48 15.09 14.70 8.94
N LEU A 49 16.04 13.81 8.66
CA LEU A 49 17.28 13.72 9.45
C LEU A 49 18.48 13.67 8.54
N MET A 50 18.58 14.66 7.66
CA MET A 50 19.83 14.98 7.00
C MET A 50 20.10 16.47 7.11
N SER A 51 21.12 16.75 7.92
CA SER A 51 21.98 17.94 7.89
C SER A 51 21.52 19.16 8.70
N MET A 52 21.82 19.14 10.01
CA MET A 52 22.34 20.34 10.70
C MET A 52 23.15 19.89 11.93
N CYS A 53 24.45 19.67 11.72
CA CYS A 53 25.45 19.79 12.79
C CYS A 53 26.16 21.14 12.60
N PRO A 54 25.85 22.16 13.42
CA PRO A 54 26.77 23.22 13.79
C PRO A 54 27.44 22.93 15.16
#